data_AF-A0A848HJC0-F1
#
_entry.id   AF-A0A848HJC0-F1
#
_cell.length_a   1.000
_cell.length_b   1.000
_cell.length_c   1.000
_cell.angle_alpha   90.00
_cell.angle_beta   90.00
_cell.angle_gamma   90.00
#
_symmetry.space_group_name_H-M   'P 1'
#
loop_
_entity.id
_entity.type
_entity.pdbx_description
1 polymer ?
#
loop_
_entity_poly.entity_id
_entity_poly.type
_entity_poly.pdbx_seq_one_letter_code
_entity_poly.pdbx_strand_id
1 'polypeptide(L)' 'MPVFRATCYRLATPGLAELARTEAIYKTERFSDHAPITVEYDLALQTPAHHR' A
#
# COMPACT_ATOMS: atom_id res chain seq x y z
N MET A 1 -8.08 16.40 -17.87
CA MET A 1 -7.36 15.36 -17.10
C MET A 1 -7.56 15.65 -15.62
N PRO A 2 -8.11 14.72 -14.81
CA PRO A 2 -8.29 14.97 -13.38
C PRO A 2 -6.94 15.14 -12.69
N VAL A 3 -6.86 16.13 -11.80
CA VAL A 3 -5.64 16.42 -11.03
C VAL A 3 -5.67 15.58 -9.76
N PHE A 4 -4.86 14.52 -9.72
CA PHE A 4 -4.68 13.74 -8.49
C PHE A 4 -3.72 14.46 -7.54
N ARG A 5 -4.18 14.72 -6.32
CA ARG A 5 -3.34 15.24 -5.23
C ARG A 5 -2.92 14.07 -4.34
N ALA A 6 -1.62 13.99 -4.05
CA ALA A 6 -1.07 12.93 -3.19
C ALA A 6 -1.27 13.31 -1.71
N THR A 7 -2.47 13.06 -1.19
CA THR A 7 -2.81 13.29 0.24
C THR A 7 -2.74 12.03 1.09
N CYS A 8 -2.69 10.85 0.48
CA CYS A 8 -2.67 9.57 1.16
C CYS A 8 -1.23 9.04 1.26
N TYR A 9 -0.82 8.59 2.46
CA TYR A 9 0.54 8.16 2.76
C TYR A 9 0.54 6.81 3.47
N ARG A 10 1.59 6.01 3.24
CA ARG A 10 1.88 4.80 4.01
C ARG A 10 3.21 4.98 4.75
N LEU A 11 3.12 5.22 6.06
CA LEU A 11 4.29 5.33 6.92
C LEU A 11 4.73 3.94 7.39
N ALA A 12 6.03 3.67 7.37
CA ALA A 12 6.61 2.40 7.78
C ALA A 12 7.86 2.64 8.65
N THR A 13 8.16 1.70 9.55
CA THR A 13 9.44 1.68 10.27
C THR A 13 10.59 1.41 9.28
N PRO A 14 11.83 1.80 9.58
CA PRO A 14 12.95 1.63 8.66
C PRO A 14 13.08 0.19 8.12
N GLY A 15 13.04 -0.81 9.00
CA GLY A 15 13.16 -2.21 8.59
C GLY A 15 12.02 -2.74 7.69
N LEU A 16 10.83 -2.14 7.76
CA LEU A 16 9.73 -2.48 6.84
C LEU A 16 9.82 -1.67 5.54
N ALA A 17 10.29 -0.43 5.60
CA ALA A 17 10.48 0.42 4.44
C ALA A 17 11.51 -0.17 3.46
N GLU A 18 12.56 -0.82 3.98
CA GLU A 18 13.57 -1.53 3.17
C GLU A 18 12.99 -2.69 2.34
N LEU A 19 11.85 -3.23 2.75
CA LEU A 19 11.17 -4.32 2.06
C LEU A 19 10.19 -3.82 0.99
N ALA A 20 9.91 -2.51 0.90
CA ALA A 20 9.00 -1.97 -0.10
C ALA A 20 9.65 -2.07 -1.51
N ARG A 21 8.94 -2.69 -2.46
CA ARG A 21 9.44 -2.93 -3.83
C ARG A 21 8.71 -2.11 -4.88
N THR A 22 7.41 -1.92 -4.71
CA THR A 22 6.59 -1.26 -5.73
C THR A 22 5.51 -0.44 -5.07
N GLU A 23 5.25 0.73 -5.63
CA GLU A 23 4.15 1.61 -5.26
C GLU A 23 3.31 1.93 -6.49
N ALA A 24 2.00 2.00 -6.31
CA ALA A 24 1.06 2.33 -7.38
C ALA A 24 -0.12 3.14 -6.85
N ILE A 25 -0.61 4.07 -7.68
CA ILE A 25 -1.83 4.84 -7.44
C ILE A 25 -2.84 4.43 -8.51
N TYR A 26 -3.95 3.81 -8.10
CA TYR A 26 -4.98 3.36 -9.04
C TYR A 26 -5.89 4.52 -9.45
N LYS A 27 -5.83 4.90 -10.74
CA LYS A 27 -6.51 6.09 -11.29
C LYS A 27 -7.55 5.78 -12.38
N THR A 28 -7.76 4.50 -12.69
CA THR A 28 -8.56 4.06 -13.84
C THR A 28 -10.07 4.17 -13.56
N GLU A 29 -10.49 3.85 -12.34
CA GLU A 29 -11.89 3.92 -11.92
C GLU A 29 -12.02 4.67 -10.60
N ARG A 30 -13.12 5.41 -10.43
CA ARG A 30 -13.38 6.22 -9.23
C ARG A 30 -14.24 5.46 -8.24
N PHE A 31 -13.61 4.97 -7.18
CA PHE A 31 -14.29 4.34 -6.04
C PHE A 31 -14.60 5.33 -4.90
N SER A 32 -13.79 6.38 -4.76
CA SER A 32 -13.91 7.39 -3.69
C SER A 32 -13.35 8.75 -4.15
N ASP A 33 -13.39 9.76 -3.28
CA ASP A 33 -12.72 11.06 -3.47
C ASP A 33 -11.18 10.91 -3.53
N HIS A 34 -10.65 9.85 -2.90
CA HIS A 34 -9.25 9.49 -2.96
C HIS A 34 -9.00 8.24 -3.81
N ALA A 35 -7.94 8.29 -4.62
CA ALA A 35 -7.47 7.14 -5.37
C ALA A 35 -6.83 6.10 -4.42
N PRO A 36 -7.14 4.80 -4.57
CA PRO A 36 -6.44 3.76 -3.82
C PRO A 36 -4.93 3.78 -4.08
N ILE A 37 -4.15 3.56 -3.01
CA ILE A 37 -2.70 3.40 -3.07
C ILE A 37 -2.33 1.97 -2.67
N THR A 38 -1.43 1.35 -3.44
CA THR A 38 -0.91 0.01 -3.19
C THR A 38 0.61 0.10 -3.01
N VAL A 39 1.12 -0.59 -1.99
CA VAL A 39 2.55 -0.77 -1.76
C VAL A 39 2.81 -2.26 -1.57
N GLU A 40 3.71 -2.80 -2.38
CA GLU A 40 4.11 -4.20 -2.32
C GLU A 40 5.39 -4.35 -1.51
N TYR A 41 5.40 -5.31 -0.59
CA TYR A 41 6.52 -5.60 0.28
C TYR A 41 7.05 -7.00 0.02
N ASP A 42 8.36 -7.13 0.05
CA ASP A 42 9.08 -8.40 0.02
C ASP A 42 9.08 -9.04 1.42
N LEU A 43 7.90 -9.46 1.87
CA LEU A 43 7.67 -10.01 3.20
C LEU A 43 6.93 -11.35 3.11
N ALA A 44 7.46 -12.39 3.76
CA ALA A 44 6.75 -13.64 3.95
C ALA A 44 5.76 -13.51 5.11
N LEU A 45 4.48 -13.73 4.84
CA LEU A 45 3.45 -13.72 5.87
C LEU A 45 3.54 -15.02 6.69
N GLN A 46 3.74 -14.86 8.00
CA GLN A 46 3.63 -15.98 8.93
C GLN A 46 2.15 -16.27 9.16
N THR A 47 1.68 -17.46 8.81
CA THR A 47 0.37 -17.93 9.26
C THR A 47 0.50 -18.29 10.75
N PRO A 48 -0.18 -17.60 11.67
CA PRO A 48 -0.18 -18.02 13.05
C PRO A 48 -0.82 -19.40 13.14
N ALA A 49 -0.19 -20.33 13.86
CA ALA A 49 -0.84 -21.59 14.21
C ALA A 49 -2.06 -21.24 15.07
N HIS A 50 -3.25 -21.51 14.55
CA HIS A 50 -4.47 -21.40 15.34
C HIS A 50 -4.34 -22.32 16.54
N HIS A 51 -4.11 -21.77 17.73
CA HIS A 51 -4.38 -22.52 18.95
C HIS A 51 -5.90 -22.76 18.96
N ARG A 52 -6.28 -24.04 18.90
CA ARG A 52 -7.65 -24.45 19.24
C ARG A 52 -7.85 -24.32 20.73
#